data_AF-A0A9D1UI70-F1
#
_entry.id   AF-A0A9D1UI70-F1
#
_cell.length_a   1.000
_cell.length_b   1.000
_cell.length_c   1.000
_cell.angle_alpha   90.00
_cell.angle_beta   90.00
_cell.angle_gamma   90.00
#
_symmetry.space_group_name_H-M   'P 1'
#
loop_
_entity.id
_entity.type
_entity.pdbx_description
1 polymer ?
#
loop_
_entity_poly.entity_id
_entity_poly.type
_entity_poly.pdbx_seq_one_letter_code
_entity_poly.pdbx_strand_id
1 'polypeptide(L)'
;VHGSAAECRFPIAKRVMKYKNALSEAEAAEAGKDCAKVWAERPYLKIGQWSAADINAEDSRLGLSGSPTKVKKIENVVLAAKESVNVENTDEGLDALVKELISSHIIG
;
A
#
# COMPACT_ATOMS: atom_id res chain seq x y z
N VAL A 1 43.57 -29.39 -0.29
CA VAL A 1 42.50 -29.16 0.71
C VAL A 1 41.76 -27.88 0.35
N HIS A 2 40.47 -28.01 0.01
CA HIS A 2 39.40 -27.00 0.06
C HIS A 2 39.37 -25.86 -0.99
N GLY A 3 38.66 -26.10 -2.11
CA GLY A 3 38.31 -25.09 -3.12
C GLY A 3 36.94 -25.29 -3.77
N SER A 4 36.10 -26.18 -3.25
CA SER A 4 34.79 -26.54 -3.82
C SER A 4 33.61 -25.79 -3.20
N ALA A 5 33.86 -24.86 -2.27
CA ALA A 5 32.79 -24.09 -1.64
C ALA A 5 32.35 -22.93 -2.55
N ALA A 6 31.04 -22.77 -2.72
CA ALA A 6 30.47 -21.64 -3.44
C ALA A 6 30.83 -20.31 -2.74
N GLU A 7 30.88 -19.21 -3.53
CA GLU A 7 31.16 -17.88 -3.00
C GLU A 7 30.25 -17.50 -1.83
N CYS A 8 30.84 -16.80 -0.85
CA CYS A 8 30.12 -16.29 0.30
C CYS A 8 29.02 -15.31 -0.13
N ARG A 9 27.75 -15.73 0.03
CA ARG A 9 26.60 -14.84 -0.20
C ARG A 9 26.63 -13.67 0.79
N PHE A 10 26.29 -12.48 0.28
CA PHE A 10 26.07 -11.30 1.12
C PHE A 10 25.06 -11.59 2.25
N PRO A 11 25.24 -10.99 3.45
CA PRO A 11 24.35 -11.23 4.59
C PRO A 11 22.86 -11.00 4.28
N ILE A 12 22.53 -10.02 3.45
CA ILE A 12 21.16 -9.74 3.03
C ILE A 12 20.55 -10.88 2.21
N ALA A 13 21.32 -11.45 1.28
CA ALA A 13 20.88 -12.57 0.44
C ALA A 13 20.63 -13.82 1.29
N LYS A 14 21.43 -14.05 2.34
CA LYS A 14 21.19 -15.12 3.32
C LYS A 14 19.88 -14.91 4.07
N ARG A 15 19.58 -13.67 4.49
CA ARG A 15 18.35 -13.34 5.20
C ARG A 15 17.11 -13.51 4.31
N VAL A 16 17.15 -13.02 3.08
CA VAL A 16 16.07 -13.20 2.09
C VAL A 16 15.80 -14.69 1.87
N MET A 17 16.85 -15.50 1.66
CA MET A 17 16.68 -16.94 1.47
C MET A 17 16.16 -17.66 2.71
N LYS A 18 16.52 -17.21 3.92
CA LYS A 18 16.01 -17.78 5.18
C LYS A 18 14.49 -17.60 5.31
N TYR A 19 13.95 -16.46 4.90
CA TYR A 19 12.52 -16.12 5.06
C TYR A 19 11.70 -16.19 3.77
N LYS A 20 12.26 -16.74 2.68
CA LYS A 20 11.63 -16.78 1.35
C LYS A 20 10.24 -17.42 1.33
N ASN A 21 10.00 -18.37 2.23
CA ASN A 21 8.75 -19.12 2.33
C ASN A 21 7.97 -18.74 3.61
N ALA A 22 8.24 -17.58 4.19
CA ALA A 22 7.47 -17.11 5.33
C ALA A 22 6.05 -16.74 4.88
N LEU A 23 5.04 -17.27 5.56
CA LEU A 23 3.62 -17.16 5.20
C LEU A 23 2.77 -17.11 6.47
N SER A 24 1.64 -16.41 6.39
CA SER A 24 0.56 -16.50 7.38
C SER A 24 -0.35 -17.71 7.12
N GLU A 25 -1.21 -18.05 8.08
CA GLU A 25 -2.18 -19.13 7.92
C GLU A 25 -3.21 -18.84 6.82
N ALA A 26 -3.68 -17.60 6.72
CA ALA A 26 -4.61 -17.18 5.68
C ALA A 26 -4.00 -17.29 4.27
N GLU A 27 -2.78 -16.81 4.07
CA GLU A 27 -2.09 -16.90 2.77
C GLU A 27 -1.78 -18.36 2.39
N ALA A 28 -1.44 -19.21 3.36
CA ALA A 28 -1.21 -20.63 3.12
C ALA A 28 -2.50 -21.35 2.70
N ALA A 29 -3.63 -21.03 3.35
CA ALA A 29 -4.93 -21.56 3.02
C ALA A 29 -5.40 -21.12 1.61
N GLU A 30 -5.27 -19.83 1.28
CA GLU A 30 -5.59 -19.28 -0.05
C GLU A 30 -4.74 -19.91 -1.16
N ALA A 31 -3.44 -20.13 -0.88
CA ALA A 31 -2.53 -20.78 -1.82
C ALA A 31 -2.67 -22.31 -1.87
N GLY A 32 -3.52 -22.93 -1.05
CA GLY A 32 -3.68 -24.39 -0.95
C GLY A 32 -2.40 -25.13 -0.53
N LYS A 33 -1.51 -24.48 0.24
CA LYS A 33 -0.21 -25.04 0.62
C LYS A 33 -0.25 -25.63 2.02
N ASP A 34 0.00 -26.93 2.14
CA ASP A 34 0.24 -27.54 3.45
C ASP A 34 1.62 -27.13 3.99
N CYS A 35 1.61 -26.19 4.94
CA CYS A 35 2.80 -25.65 5.59
C CYS A 35 3.05 -26.26 6.98
N ALA A 36 2.25 -27.24 7.43
CA ALA A 36 2.31 -27.76 8.80
C ALA A 36 3.69 -28.33 9.16
N LYS A 37 4.26 -29.15 8.27
CA LYS A 37 5.61 -29.72 8.46
C LYS A 37 6.69 -28.64 8.48
N VAL A 38 6.58 -27.66 7.58
CA VAL A 38 7.56 -26.58 7.45
C VAL A 38 7.54 -25.68 8.69
N TRP A 39 6.37 -25.36 9.23
CA TRP A 39 6.26 -24.56 10.45
C TRP A 39 6.71 -25.31 11.70
N ALA A 40 6.51 -26.64 11.77
CA ALA A 40 7.03 -27.45 12.86
C ALA A 40 8.57 -27.47 12.87
N GLU A 41 9.20 -27.63 11.71
CA GLU A 41 10.67 -27.61 11.58
C GLU A 41 11.25 -26.19 11.70
N ARG A 42 10.53 -25.18 11.23
CA ARG A 42 10.98 -23.79 11.15
C ARG A 42 9.89 -22.84 11.63
N PRO A 43 9.70 -22.71 12.96
CA PRO A 43 8.64 -21.87 13.53
C PRO A 43 8.73 -20.40 13.10
N TYR A 44 9.95 -19.90 12.84
CA TYR A 44 10.20 -18.54 12.38
C TYR A 44 9.68 -18.22 10.96
N LEU A 45 9.20 -19.23 10.21
CA LEU A 45 8.55 -19.03 8.92
C LEU A 45 7.04 -18.78 9.06
N LYS A 46 6.46 -19.04 10.23
CA LYS A 46 5.04 -18.78 10.48
C LYS A 46 4.85 -17.32 10.86
N ILE A 47 4.19 -16.55 10.00
CA ILE A 47 3.85 -15.15 10.28
C ILE A 47 2.61 -15.15 11.17
N GLY A 48 2.70 -14.49 12.34
CA GLY A 48 1.56 -14.31 13.22
C GLY A 48 0.52 -13.38 12.59
N GLN A 49 -0.74 -13.77 12.67
CA GLN A 49 -1.87 -12.97 12.21
C GLN A 49 -2.71 -12.59 13.43
N TRP A 50 -3.10 -11.32 13.51
CA TRP A 50 -3.96 -10.82 14.57
C TRP A 50 -5.29 -10.37 13.96
N SER A 51 -6.36 -10.69 14.65
CA SER A 51 -7.73 -10.29 14.39
C SER A 51 -8.19 -9.26 15.42
N ALA A 52 -9.34 -8.64 15.18
CA ALA A 52 -9.96 -7.73 16.14
C ALA A 52 -10.23 -8.41 17.50
N ALA A 53 -10.51 -9.71 17.50
CA ALA A 53 -10.74 -10.50 18.70
C ALA A 53 -9.46 -10.65 19.55
N ASP A 54 -8.29 -10.77 18.91
CA ASP A 54 -7.01 -10.95 19.60
C ASP A 54 -6.62 -9.72 20.45
N ILE A 55 -7.17 -8.55 20.13
CA ILE A 55 -6.93 -7.29 20.83
C ILE A 55 -8.14 -6.77 21.62
N ASN A 56 -9.23 -7.55 21.72
CA ASN A 56 -10.49 -7.13 22.32
C ASN A 56 -10.99 -5.76 21.81
N ALA A 57 -10.91 -5.53 20.51
CA ALA A 57 -11.37 -4.27 19.94
C ALA A 57 -12.90 -4.14 20.02
N GLU A 58 -13.38 -2.92 20.29
CA GLU A 58 -14.81 -2.62 20.30
C GLU A 58 -15.38 -2.59 18.88
N ASP A 59 -16.30 -3.49 18.55
CA ASP A 59 -16.93 -3.60 17.22
C ASP A 59 -17.56 -2.28 16.73
N SER A 60 -18.11 -1.48 17.65
CA SER A 60 -18.69 -0.17 17.34
C SER A 60 -17.67 0.85 16.84
N ARG A 61 -16.37 0.61 17.05
CA ARG A 61 -15.26 1.49 16.63
C ARG A 61 -14.45 0.93 15.47
N LEU A 62 -14.84 -0.22 14.93
CA LEU A 62 -14.15 -0.86 13.82
C LEU A 62 -14.80 -0.56 12.47
N GLY A 63 -13.98 -0.58 11.42
CA GLY A 63 -14.42 -0.51 10.04
C GLY A 63 -15.28 0.72 9.71
N LEU A 64 -16.27 0.51 8.84
CA LEU A 64 -17.16 1.58 8.40
C LEU A 64 -18.09 2.08 9.51
N SER A 65 -18.53 1.20 10.42
CA SER A 65 -19.41 1.56 11.54
C SER A 65 -18.74 2.44 12.57
N GLY A 66 -17.43 2.24 12.78
CA GLY A 66 -16.63 3.06 13.69
C GLY A 66 -16.09 4.36 13.11
N SER A 67 -16.19 4.55 11.80
CA SER A 67 -15.64 5.74 11.15
C SER A 67 -16.63 6.91 11.26
N PRO A 68 -16.21 8.07 11.83
CA PRO A 68 -17.06 9.26 11.87
C PRO A 68 -17.25 9.90 10.49
N THR A 69 -16.41 9.55 9.51
CA THR A 69 -16.49 10.06 8.14
C THR A 69 -16.82 8.94 7.16
N LYS A 70 -17.57 9.28 6.10
CA LYS A 70 -17.91 8.36 5.00
C LYS A 70 -17.66 9.03 3.65
N VAL A 71 -16.86 8.37 2.82
CA VAL A 71 -16.58 8.85 1.45
C VAL A 71 -17.89 8.87 0.66
N LYS A 72 -18.27 10.05 0.14
CA LYS A 72 -19.51 10.24 -0.63
C LYS A 72 -19.31 10.07 -2.13
N LYS A 73 -18.23 10.62 -2.66
CA LYS A 73 -17.86 10.57 -4.08
C LYS A 73 -16.34 10.48 -4.19
N ILE A 74 -15.86 9.68 -5.14
CA ILE A 74 -14.45 9.58 -5.48
C ILE A 74 -14.28 10.26 -6.84
N GLU A 75 -13.36 11.23 -6.91
CA GLU A 75 -13.03 11.93 -8.15
C GLU A 75 -11.57 11.61 -8.48
N ASN A 76 -11.34 11.06 -9.68
CA ASN A 76 -9.99 10.77 -10.16
C ASN A 76 -9.44 12.02 -10.85
N VAL A 77 -8.48 12.69 -10.20
CA VAL A 77 -7.79 13.84 -10.77
C VAL A 77 -6.52 13.34 -11.45
N VAL A 78 -6.56 13.24 -12.78
CA VAL A 78 -5.36 13.05 -13.58
C VAL A 78 -4.66 14.40 -13.68
N LEU A 79 -3.55 14.55 -12.96
CA LEU A 79 -2.70 15.74 -13.06
C LEU A 79 -2.02 15.75 -14.44
N ALA A 80 -2.70 16.27 -15.44
CA ALA A 80 -2.12 16.64 -16.72
C ALA A 80 -1.38 17.96 -16.58
N ALA A 81 -0.25 17.98 -15.88
CA ALA A 81 0.62 19.15 -15.92
C ALA A 81 1.48 19.08 -17.19
N LYS A 82 1.50 20.16 -17.99
CA LYS A 82 2.60 21.16 -17.93
C LYS A 82 2.53 22.15 -19.11
N GLU A 83 1.62 23.11 -19.07
CA GLU A 83 1.74 24.30 -19.91
C GLU A 83 1.51 25.54 -19.05
N SER A 84 2.52 26.41 -18.96
CA SER A 84 2.33 27.76 -18.46
C SER A 84 1.48 28.51 -19.48
N VAL A 85 0.31 28.97 -19.08
CA VAL A 85 -0.55 29.79 -19.94
C VAL A 85 -0.08 31.24 -19.83
N ASN A 86 0.27 31.86 -20.95
CA ASN A 86 0.50 33.30 -21.00
C ASN A 86 -0.84 34.01 -21.17
N VAL A 87 -1.14 34.94 -20.27
CA VAL A 87 -2.41 35.69 -20.27
C VAL A 87 -2.10 37.14 -20.61
N GLU A 88 -2.70 37.64 -21.68
CA GLU A 88 -2.57 39.03 -22.11
C GLU A 88 -3.24 39.97 -21.09
N ASN A 89 -2.67 41.16 -20.90
CA ASN A 89 -3.18 42.16 -19.95
C ASN A 89 -4.37 42.95 -20.56
N THR A 90 -5.43 42.24 -20.94
CA THR A 90 -6.72 42.80 -21.39
C THR A 90 -7.86 42.27 -20.53
N ASP A 91 -9.00 42.95 -20.56
CA ASP A 91 -10.18 42.56 -19.77
C ASP A 91 -10.68 41.16 -20.18
N GLU A 92 -10.59 40.79 -21.45
CA GLU A 92 -10.98 39.47 -21.95
C GLU A 92 -10.02 38.36 -21.47
N GLY A 93 -8.72 38.65 -21.41
CA GLY A 93 -7.71 37.72 -20.90
C GLY A 93 -7.90 37.41 -19.41
N LEU A 94 -8.21 38.45 -18.62
CA LEU A 94 -8.53 38.32 -17.21
C LEU A 94 -9.82 37.52 -16.96
N ASP A 95 -10.90 37.79 -17.71
CA ASP A 95 -12.17 37.07 -17.57
C ASP A 95 -12.02 35.57 -17.92
N ALA A 96 -11.24 35.25 -18.95
CA ALA A 96 -10.94 33.86 -19.31
C ALA A 96 -10.15 33.13 -18.20
N LEU A 97 -9.12 33.78 -17.65
CA LEU A 97 -8.32 33.21 -16.56
C LEU A 97 -9.16 32.93 -15.30
N VAL A 98 -10.01 33.86 -14.89
CA VAL A 98 -10.85 33.68 -13.69
C VAL A 98 -11.82 32.51 -13.87
N LYS A 99 -12.43 32.36 -15.05
CA LYS A 99 -13.31 31.23 -15.38
C LYS A 99 -12.58 29.89 -15.31
N GLU A 100 -11.36 29.82 -15.83
CA GLU A 100 -10.52 28.62 -15.77
C GLU A 100 -10.19 28.22 -14.32
N LEU A 101 -9.78 29.18 -13.48
CA LEU A 101 -9.43 28.94 -12.08
C LEU A 101 -10.62 28.48 -11.22
N ILE A 102 -11.82 28.97 -11.52
CA ILE A 102 -13.06 28.49 -10.89
C ILE A 102 -13.36 27.06 -11.33
N SER A 103 -13.28 26.78 -12.64
CA SER A 103 -13.55 25.44 -13.18
C SER A 103 -12.59 24.37 -12.66
N SER A 104 -11.33 24.74 -12.44
CA SER A 104 -10.29 23.88 -11.86
C SER A 104 -10.36 23.80 -10.32
N HIS A 105 -11.33 24.46 -9.70
CA HIS A 105 -11.53 24.51 -8.25
C HIS A 105 -10.29 25.01 -7.50
N ILE A 106 -9.50 25.89 -8.13
CA ILE A 106 -8.35 26.56 -7.51
C ILE A 106 -8.81 27.80 -6.74
N ILE A 107 -9.81 28.51 -7.29
CA ILE A 107 -10.45 29.66 -6.65
C ILE A 107 -11.95 29.38 -6.58
N GLY A 108 -12.47 29.15 -5.36
CA GLY A 108 -13.87 28.77 -5.10
C GLY A 108 -13.95 27.64 -4.09
#